data_AF-A0A7K0GKT0-F1
#
_entry.id   AF-A0A7K0GKT0-F1
#
_cell.length_a   1.000
_cell.length_b   1.000
_cell.length_c   1.000
_cell.angle_alpha   90.00
_cell.angle_beta   90.00
_cell.angle_gamma   90.00
#
_symmetry.space_group_name_H-M   'P 1'
#
loop_
_entity.id
_entity.type
_entity.pdbx_description
1 polymer ?
#
loop_
_entity_poly.entity_id
_entity_poly.type
_entity_poly.pdbx_seq_one_letter_code
_entity_poly.pdbx_strand_id
1 'polypeptide(L)'
;MKLTVLYIEYKKFFIDILSRFYNFEKCDVYHYSEILNIDELCVNNALNWDICLIEFFGKGRVNWKYLSKNRCLQCTVELLDEYYDCWEWNMLSSNEGLFWTELMINKYKSKLNWDLLSLNKSLPWSIDFINRYIDRFNWTNLSANPSLPWTDDLIIKYIDRLNWAGLSMNPSLPWNFEFIQKYKCNWIWGYSSDWVMTDNIGLCGNSGIHWNEELIEMFDDFIDWGELSLNTGDMWNECLIDRYLSNLHWEECWYPPLGMGGLSSNPSLPWSLDFVDKYRPYLNIKEICSNISFPWREEDFRNNNGKIINDCDKSYWKLLSMNEGLPWSINVLYDNKCWFDWSLMKENAKVYDKCLSVLEKEKIKFLLELA
;
A
#
# COMPACT_ATOMS: atom_id res chain seq x y z
N MET A 1 28.87 17.39 -6.07
CA MET A 1 28.25 18.73 -6.18
C MET A 1 26.72 18.66 -6.14
N LYS A 2 26.04 18.02 -7.10
CA LYS A 2 24.55 17.93 -7.12
C LYS A 2 23.94 17.43 -5.79
N LEU A 3 24.45 16.32 -5.25
CA LEU A 3 23.97 15.75 -3.99
C LEU A 3 24.16 16.70 -2.79
N THR A 4 25.33 17.32 -2.69
CA THR A 4 25.63 18.29 -1.63
C THR A 4 24.68 19.49 -1.67
N VAL A 5 24.37 19.98 -2.87
CA VAL A 5 23.39 21.06 -3.06
C VAL A 5 22.00 20.62 -2.63
N LEU A 6 21.55 19.43 -3.05
CA LEU A 6 20.26 18.88 -2.59
C LEU A 6 20.22 18.77 -1.07
N TYR A 7 21.28 18.24 -0.44
CA TYR A 7 21.34 18.12 1.00
C TYR A 7 21.27 19.48 1.71
N ILE A 8 22.00 20.48 1.23
CA ILE A 8 21.99 21.81 1.85
C ILE A 8 20.61 22.46 1.70
N GLU A 9 20.00 22.39 0.52
CA GLU A 9 18.69 22.98 0.25
C GLU A 9 17.55 22.25 0.98
N TYR A 10 17.64 20.92 1.13
CA TYR A 10 16.58 20.08 1.67
C TYR A 10 17.04 19.26 2.89
N LYS A 11 17.89 19.85 3.76
CA LYS A 11 18.55 19.16 4.90
C LYS A 11 17.59 18.32 5.74
N LYS A 12 16.46 18.90 6.12
CA LYS A 12 15.45 18.22 6.95
C LYS A 12 14.90 16.95 6.29
N PHE A 13 14.57 17.02 5.01
CA PHE A 13 14.07 15.87 4.24
C PHE A 13 15.06 14.70 4.28
N PHE A 14 16.35 15.00 4.11
CA PHE A 14 17.38 13.97 4.16
C PHE A 14 17.60 13.42 5.56
N ILE A 15 17.57 14.26 6.61
CA ILE A 15 17.61 13.78 8.00
C ILE A 15 16.43 12.84 8.29
N ASP A 16 15.22 13.18 7.81
CA ASP A 16 14.03 12.35 7.99
C ASP A 16 14.19 11.00 7.27
N ILE A 17 14.65 10.99 6.01
CA ILE A 17 14.95 9.75 5.26
C ILE A 17 15.95 8.88 6.02
N LEU A 18 17.05 9.49 6.50
CA LEU A 18 18.09 8.76 7.22
C LEU A 18 17.54 8.15 8.49
N SER A 19 16.89 8.96 9.31
CA SER A 19 16.28 8.54 10.57
C SER A 19 15.30 7.37 10.36
N ARG A 20 14.57 7.38 9.23
CA ARG A 20 13.57 6.37 8.92
C ARG A 20 14.10 5.06 8.35
N PHE A 21 15.10 5.10 7.47
CA PHE A 21 15.48 3.94 6.64
C PHE A 21 16.95 3.55 6.77
N TYR A 22 17.81 4.41 7.29
CA TYR A 22 19.21 4.06 7.47
C TYR A 22 19.36 3.01 8.57
N ASN A 23 20.22 2.03 8.32
CA ASN A 23 20.51 0.95 9.27
C ASN A 23 21.53 1.43 10.31
N PHE A 24 21.07 2.18 11.31
CA PHE A 24 21.91 2.68 12.39
C PHE A 24 22.25 1.57 13.39
N GLU A 25 23.50 1.52 13.82
CA GLU A 25 23.82 0.87 15.08
C GLU A 25 23.34 1.74 16.26
N LYS A 26 23.07 1.14 17.42
CA LYS A 26 22.65 1.92 18.60
C LYS A 26 23.65 3.01 18.99
N CYS A 27 24.95 2.75 18.81
CA CYS A 27 26.00 3.73 19.07
C CYS A 27 25.89 4.95 18.14
N ASP A 28 25.51 4.76 16.88
CA ASP A 28 25.25 5.87 15.95
C ASP A 28 24.03 6.68 16.43
N VAL A 29 22.96 6.02 16.86
CA VAL A 29 21.76 6.69 17.38
C VAL A 29 22.09 7.54 18.61
N TYR A 30 22.90 7.02 19.54
CA TYR A 30 23.35 7.79 20.70
C TYR A 30 24.26 8.95 20.32
N HIS A 31 25.14 8.77 19.32
CA HIS A 31 26.07 9.80 18.89
C HIS A 31 25.37 10.95 18.15
N TYR A 32 24.39 10.64 17.31
CA TYR A 32 23.66 11.61 16.48
C TYR A 32 22.29 12.00 17.04
N SER A 33 22.01 11.73 18.32
CA SER A 33 20.67 11.87 18.92
C SER A 33 20.07 13.28 18.86
N GLU A 34 20.92 14.31 18.82
CA GLU A 34 20.50 15.71 18.73
C GLU A 34 20.12 16.13 17.29
N ILE A 35 20.51 15.35 16.29
CA ILE A 35 20.30 15.64 14.86
C ILE A 35 19.18 14.77 14.30
N LEU A 36 19.15 13.48 14.68
CA LEU A 36 18.19 12.52 14.14
C LEU A 36 16.75 12.86 14.55
N ASN A 37 15.83 12.60 13.64
CA ASN A 37 14.41 12.76 13.90
C ASN A 37 13.88 11.52 14.63
N ILE A 38 13.56 11.68 15.93
CA ILE A 38 13.07 10.58 16.77
C ILE A 38 11.75 9.97 16.27
N ASP A 39 10.87 10.77 15.68
CA ASP A 39 9.61 10.26 15.12
C ASP A 39 9.92 9.26 13.99
N GLU A 40 10.82 9.64 13.10
CA GLU A 40 11.23 8.77 11.99
C GLU A 40 12.02 7.54 12.47
N LEU A 41 12.82 7.67 13.55
CA LEU A 41 13.46 6.52 14.20
C LEU A 41 12.43 5.54 14.79
N CYS A 42 11.28 6.02 15.29
CA CYS A 42 10.24 5.16 15.86
C CYS A 42 9.63 4.21 14.82
N VAL A 43 9.61 4.58 13.53
CA VAL A 43 9.14 3.73 12.42
C VAL A 43 10.28 3.06 11.65
N ASN A 44 11.53 3.24 12.08
CA ASN A 44 12.67 2.61 11.43
C ASN A 44 12.68 1.10 11.73
N ASN A 45 12.56 0.31 10.66
CA ASN A 45 12.47 -1.15 10.74
C ASN A 45 13.82 -1.83 11.04
N ALA A 46 14.94 -1.12 10.84
CA ALA A 46 16.28 -1.64 11.11
C ALA A 46 16.69 -1.42 12.59
N LEU A 47 16.06 -0.48 13.27
CA LEU A 47 16.38 -0.12 14.65
C LEU A 47 15.58 -0.98 15.65
N ASN A 48 16.29 -1.71 16.50
CA ASN A 48 15.68 -2.47 17.59
C ASN A 48 15.36 -1.55 18.79
N TRP A 49 14.10 -1.22 18.97
CA TRP A 49 13.59 -0.48 20.13
C TRP A 49 13.37 -1.41 21.33
N ASP A 50 14.27 -1.31 22.29
CA ASP A 50 14.13 -1.94 23.61
C ASP A 50 13.96 -0.90 24.73
N ILE A 51 13.76 -1.38 25.95
CA ILE A 51 13.57 -0.55 27.15
C ILE A 51 14.72 0.44 27.29
N CYS A 52 15.98 0.03 27.11
CA CYS A 52 17.13 0.91 27.23
C CYS A 52 17.12 2.08 26.23
N LEU A 53 16.70 1.84 24.98
CA LEU A 53 16.61 2.91 23.99
C LEU A 53 15.45 3.87 24.30
N ILE A 54 14.32 3.34 24.78
CA ILE A 54 13.18 4.15 25.22
C ILE A 54 13.56 5.01 26.44
N GLU A 55 14.30 4.45 27.39
CA GLU A 55 14.81 5.16 28.56
C GLU A 55 15.80 6.27 28.18
N PHE A 56 16.72 6.00 27.24
CA PHE A 56 17.68 6.98 26.75
C PHE A 56 16.99 8.24 26.19
N PHE A 57 16.00 8.05 25.31
CA PHE A 57 15.24 9.18 24.77
C PHE A 57 14.21 9.74 25.77
N GLY A 58 13.77 8.93 26.71
CA GLY A 58 12.72 9.22 27.67
C GLY A 58 11.33 9.03 27.06
N LYS A 59 10.42 8.41 27.83
CA LYS A 59 9.04 8.10 27.41
C LYS A 59 8.22 9.29 26.88
N GLY A 60 8.58 10.52 27.28
CA GLY A 60 7.91 11.75 26.86
C GLY A 60 8.35 12.27 25.48
N ARG A 61 9.49 11.79 24.96
CA ARG A 61 9.96 12.13 23.60
C ARG A 61 9.61 11.05 22.58
N VAL A 62 9.49 9.79 23.01
CA VAL A 62 9.13 8.67 22.13
C VAL A 62 7.72 8.86 21.58
N ASN A 63 7.58 8.72 20.26
CA ASN A 63 6.30 8.77 19.59
C ASN A 63 5.64 7.39 19.61
N TRP A 64 4.84 7.16 20.64
CA TRP A 64 4.19 5.87 20.87
C TRP A 64 3.25 5.44 19.75
N LYS A 65 2.62 6.38 19.04
CA LYS A 65 1.81 6.07 17.85
C LYS A 65 2.67 5.46 16.74
N TYR A 66 3.83 6.03 16.49
CA TYR A 66 4.76 5.58 15.45
C TYR A 66 5.44 4.28 15.85
N LEU A 67 5.88 4.16 17.11
CA LEU A 67 6.48 2.94 17.62
C LEU A 67 5.48 1.77 17.62
N SER A 68 4.21 2.01 17.97
CA SER A 68 3.14 0.99 17.90
C SER A 68 2.89 0.48 16.47
N LYS A 69 3.17 1.30 15.46
CA LYS A 69 3.03 0.97 14.03
C LYS A 69 4.30 0.31 13.47
N ASN A 70 5.42 0.32 14.20
CA ASN A 70 6.68 -0.24 13.72
C ASN A 70 6.55 -1.76 13.51
N ARG A 71 6.79 -2.20 12.28
CA ARG A 71 6.59 -3.60 11.86
C ARG A 71 7.71 -4.52 12.36
N CYS A 72 8.82 -3.97 12.81
CA CYS A 72 9.96 -4.72 13.34
C CYS A 72 10.12 -4.55 14.85
N LEU A 73 9.12 -3.94 15.52
CA LEU A 73 9.09 -3.87 16.98
C LEU A 73 9.12 -5.29 17.57
N GLN A 74 10.14 -5.56 18.38
CA GLN A 74 10.21 -6.78 19.17
C GLN A 74 9.24 -6.68 20.34
N CYS A 75 7.97 -6.97 20.06
CA CYS A 75 6.87 -6.82 21.00
C CYS A 75 6.85 -7.96 22.01
N THR A 76 7.58 -7.79 23.12
CA THR A 76 7.56 -8.72 24.25
C THR A 76 6.50 -8.34 25.28
N VAL A 77 6.12 -9.30 26.12
CA VAL A 77 5.17 -9.07 27.21
C VAL A 77 5.74 -8.07 28.22
N GLU A 78 7.04 -8.15 28.50
CA GLU A 78 7.75 -7.25 29.41
C GLU A 78 7.69 -5.79 28.89
N LEU A 79 7.98 -5.59 27.60
CA LEU A 79 7.94 -4.27 26.98
C LEU A 79 6.51 -3.69 26.93
N LEU A 80 5.52 -4.53 26.64
CA LEU A 80 4.12 -4.12 26.65
C LEU A 80 3.62 -3.77 28.05
N ASP A 81 4.01 -4.53 29.08
CA ASP A 81 3.58 -4.31 30.45
C ASP A 81 4.23 -3.04 31.05
N GLU A 82 5.53 -2.82 30.81
CA GLU A 82 6.25 -1.64 31.34
C GLU A 82 5.64 -0.32 30.87
N TYR A 83 5.21 -0.27 29.60
CA TYR A 83 4.65 0.94 28.99
C TYR A 83 3.17 0.78 28.60
N TYR A 84 2.43 -0.01 29.37
CA TYR A 84 1.06 -0.44 29.08
C TYR A 84 0.10 0.70 28.68
N ASP A 85 0.17 1.83 29.39
CA ASP A 85 -0.69 3.00 29.15
C ASP A 85 -0.16 3.95 28.08
N CYS A 86 1.08 3.74 27.59
CA CYS A 86 1.65 4.56 26.53
C CYS A 86 1.33 4.01 25.13
N TRP A 87 1.12 2.70 25.01
CA TRP A 87 0.88 2.05 23.72
C TRP A 87 -0.43 2.47 23.06
N GLU A 88 -0.36 2.72 21.75
CA GLU A 88 -1.54 2.94 20.91
C GLU A 88 -2.11 1.57 20.49
N TRP A 89 -2.98 1.01 21.33
CA TRP A 89 -3.51 -0.36 21.16
C TRP A 89 -4.22 -0.60 19.83
N ASN A 90 -4.84 0.42 19.23
CA ASN A 90 -5.38 0.33 17.87
C ASN A 90 -4.28 0.05 16.85
N MET A 91 -3.17 0.80 16.91
CA MET A 91 -2.03 0.64 16.00
C MET A 91 -1.39 -0.74 16.18
N LEU A 92 -1.19 -1.17 17.44
CA LEU A 92 -0.69 -2.50 17.76
C LEU A 92 -1.60 -3.62 17.21
N SER A 93 -2.93 -3.44 17.29
CA SER A 93 -3.91 -4.42 16.80
C SER A 93 -3.86 -4.57 15.28
N SER A 94 -3.68 -3.47 14.54
CA SER A 94 -3.53 -3.47 13.09
C SER A 94 -2.12 -3.83 12.60
N ASN A 95 -1.13 -3.94 13.50
CA ASN A 95 0.25 -4.11 13.10
C ASN A 95 0.54 -5.57 12.73
N GLU A 96 0.61 -5.83 11.42
CA GLU A 96 0.95 -7.13 10.83
C GLU A 96 2.43 -7.53 11.00
N GLY A 97 3.29 -6.64 11.50
CA GLY A 97 4.67 -6.99 11.82
C GLY A 97 4.84 -7.66 13.19
N LEU A 98 3.82 -7.55 14.07
CA LEU A 98 3.89 -8.10 15.41
C LEU A 98 3.56 -9.59 15.42
N PHE A 99 4.33 -10.34 16.20
CA PHE A 99 4.07 -11.75 16.45
C PHE A 99 3.12 -11.92 17.65
N TRP A 100 1.82 -11.85 17.39
CA TRP A 100 0.80 -12.08 18.43
C TRP A 100 0.63 -13.56 18.73
N THR A 101 1.08 -13.99 19.91
CA THR A 101 0.73 -15.32 20.43
C THR A 101 -0.68 -15.34 21.00
N GLU A 102 -1.33 -16.51 21.02
CA GLU A 102 -2.65 -16.65 21.65
C GLU A 102 -2.66 -16.25 23.14
N LEU A 103 -1.53 -16.47 23.84
CA LEU A 103 -1.35 -16.04 25.23
C LEU A 103 -1.39 -14.51 25.36
N MET A 104 -0.68 -13.80 24.49
CA MET A 104 -0.71 -12.33 24.45
C MET A 104 -2.11 -11.82 24.09
N ILE A 105 -2.74 -12.40 23.07
CA ILE A 105 -4.11 -12.01 22.66
C ILE A 105 -5.08 -12.20 23.83
N ASN A 106 -5.02 -13.32 24.53
CA ASN A 106 -5.89 -13.56 25.69
C ASN A 106 -5.59 -12.60 26.85
N LYS A 107 -4.31 -12.28 27.11
CA LYS A 107 -3.91 -11.33 28.17
C LYS A 107 -4.43 -9.92 27.89
N TYR A 108 -4.32 -9.46 26.64
CA TYR A 108 -4.63 -8.08 26.26
C TYR A 108 -5.99 -7.90 25.55
N LYS A 109 -6.84 -8.94 25.52
CA LYS A 109 -8.13 -8.96 24.81
C LYS A 109 -9.09 -7.80 25.08
N SER A 110 -8.97 -7.15 26.25
CA SER A 110 -9.79 -5.99 26.63
C SER A 110 -9.28 -4.66 26.06
N LYS A 111 -8.00 -4.59 25.66
CA LYS A 111 -7.38 -3.43 25.02
C LYS A 111 -7.30 -3.56 23.52
N LEU A 112 -7.18 -4.80 23.02
CA LEU A 112 -7.09 -5.07 21.59
C LEU A 112 -8.37 -4.65 20.86
N ASN A 113 -8.17 -4.03 19.70
CA ASN A 113 -9.24 -3.65 18.80
C ASN A 113 -9.57 -4.83 17.88
N TRP A 114 -10.72 -5.44 18.10
CA TRP A 114 -11.14 -6.64 17.39
C TRP A 114 -11.55 -6.38 15.94
N ASP A 115 -11.99 -5.17 15.59
CA ASP A 115 -12.24 -4.80 14.20
C ASP A 115 -10.93 -4.83 13.40
N LEU A 116 -9.87 -4.23 13.95
CA LEU A 116 -8.54 -4.18 13.32
C LEU A 116 -7.86 -5.56 13.32
N LEU A 117 -8.00 -6.33 14.39
CA LEU A 117 -7.50 -7.72 14.41
C LEU A 117 -8.19 -8.60 13.37
N SER A 118 -9.48 -8.37 13.10
CA SER A 118 -10.22 -9.15 12.08
C SER A 118 -9.67 -8.96 10.67
N LEU A 119 -8.99 -7.84 10.39
CA LEU A 119 -8.29 -7.58 9.12
C LEU A 119 -6.80 -7.97 9.16
N ASN A 120 -6.24 -8.24 10.34
CA ASN A 120 -4.81 -8.46 10.50
C ASN A 120 -4.40 -9.80 9.88
N LYS A 121 -3.56 -9.72 8.83
CA LYS A 121 -3.12 -10.87 8.02
C LYS A 121 -2.13 -11.79 8.73
N SER A 122 -1.53 -11.33 9.83
CA SER A 122 -0.42 -12.02 10.51
C SER A 122 -0.84 -12.75 11.78
N LEU A 123 -2.14 -12.76 12.10
CA LEU A 123 -2.67 -13.60 13.17
C LEU A 123 -2.62 -15.09 12.79
N PRO A 124 -2.58 -16.00 13.78
CA PRO A 124 -2.55 -17.44 13.55
C PRO A 124 -3.95 -17.97 13.17
N TRP A 125 -4.45 -17.54 12.01
CA TRP A 125 -5.79 -17.90 11.54
C TRP A 125 -5.95 -19.41 11.42
N SER A 126 -6.94 -19.92 12.15
CA SER A 126 -7.42 -21.29 12.07
C SER A 126 -8.89 -21.32 12.47
N ILE A 127 -9.62 -22.36 12.10
CA ILE A 127 -11.02 -22.53 12.48
C ILE A 127 -11.16 -22.53 14.02
N ASP A 128 -10.22 -23.16 14.74
CA ASP A 128 -10.24 -23.19 16.20
C ASP A 128 -9.97 -21.81 16.83
N PHE A 129 -9.05 -21.04 16.25
CA PHE A 129 -8.77 -19.68 16.68
C PHE A 129 -10.00 -18.76 16.46
N ILE A 130 -10.66 -18.87 15.30
CA ILE A 130 -11.91 -18.13 15.01
C ILE A 130 -13.00 -18.51 16.01
N ASN A 131 -13.23 -19.80 16.26
CA ASN A 131 -14.25 -20.28 17.20
C ASN A 131 -14.02 -19.79 18.63
N ARG A 132 -12.75 -19.70 19.07
CA ARG A 132 -12.42 -19.26 20.42
C ARG A 132 -12.85 -17.81 20.69
N TYR A 133 -12.82 -16.96 19.67
CA TYR A 133 -13.13 -15.54 19.75
C TYR A 133 -14.28 -15.15 18.83
N ILE A 134 -15.20 -16.08 18.59
CA ILE A 134 -16.26 -16.00 17.57
C ILE A 134 -17.17 -14.77 17.72
N ASP A 135 -17.44 -14.36 18.97
CA ASP A 135 -18.28 -13.22 19.32
C ASP A 135 -17.50 -11.91 19.46
N ARG A 136 -16.17 -11.96 19.29
CA ARG A 136 -15.29 -10.79 19.35
C ARG A 136 -14.94 -10.29 17.97
N PHE A 137 -14.70 -11.20 17.02
CA PHE A 137 -14.33 -10.81 15.67
C PHE A 137 -15.46 -10.11 14.93
N ASN A 138 -15.07 -9.14 14.12
CA ASN A 138 -15.95 -8.45 13.19
C ASN A 138 -16.04 -9.27 11.90
N TRP A 139 -17.23 -9.81 11.63
CA TRP A 139 -17.44 -10.72 10.52
C TRP A 139 -17.39 -10.06 9.15
N THR A 140 -17.71 -8.76 9.04
CA THR A 140 -17.52 -7.99 7.81
C THR A 140 -16.04 -7.94 7.46
N ASN A 141 -15.20 -7.60 8.44
CA ASN A 141 -13.76 -7.54 8.27
C ASN A 141 -13.13 -8.92 8.04
N LEU A 142 -13.58 -9.96 8.76
CA LEU A 142 -13.13 -11.33 8.50
C LEU A 142 -13.41 -11.74 7.06
N SER A 143 -14.59 -11.41 6.53
CA SER A 143 -14.99 -11.77 5.16
C SER A 143 -14.05 -11.19 4.09
N ALA A 144 -13.54 -9.98 4.32
CA ALA A 144 -12.59 -9.31 3.44
C ALA A 144 -11.11 -9.69 3.71
N ASN A 145 -10.82 -10.48 4.74
CA ASN A 145 -9.45 -10.78 5.12
C ASN A 145 -8.88 -11.93 4.25
N PRO A 146 -7.83 -11.69 3.44
CA PRO A 146 -7.27 -12.69 2.54
C PRO A 146 -6.48 -13.81 3.25
N SER A 147 -6.16 -13.65 4.53
CA SER A 147 -5.29 -14.58 5.26
C SER A 147 -6.05 -15.65 6.06
N LEU A 148 -7.38 -15.64 6.00
CA LEU A 148 -8.18 -16.76 6.51
C LEU A 148 -7.97 -17.99 5.62
N PRO A 149 -8.10 -19.21 6.16
CA PRO A 149 -7.99 -20.46 5.41
C PRO A 149 -9.28 -20.72 4.61
N TRP A 150 -9.53 -19.88 3.61
CA TRP A 150 -10.75 -19.91 2.82
C TRP A 150 -10.93 -21.23 2.10
N THR A 151 -12.09 -21.83 2.34
CA THR A 151 -12.58 -23.03 1.67
C THR A 151 -14.09 -22.89 1.53
N ASP A 152 -14.67 -23.61 0.58
CA ASP A 152 -16.13 -23.66 0.43
C ASP A 152 -16.81 -24.17 1.73
N ASP A 153 -16.19 -25.12 2.42
CA ASP A 153 -16.66 -25.61 3.73
C ASP A 153 -16.67 -24.53 4.81
N LEU A 154 -15.64 -23.67 4.86
CA LEU A 154 -15.59 -22.54 5.81
C LEU A 154 -16.72 -21.55 5.52
N ILE A 155 -16.96 -21.27 4.23
CA ILE A 155 -18.04 -20.37 3.80
C ILE A 155 -19.39 -20.95 4.23
N ILE A 156 -19.66 -22.22 3.91
CA ILE A 156 -20.90 -22.90 4.30
C ILE A 156 -21.08 -22.87 5.83
N LYS A 157 -20.01 -23.14 6.58
CA LYS A 157 -20.05 -23.18 8.05
C LYS A 157 -20.45 -21.85 8.68
N TYR A 158 -20.03 -20.72 8.09
CA TYR A 158 -20.25 -19.39 8.64
C TYR A 158 -21.12 -18.50 7.75
N ILE A 159 -21.89 -19.09 6.83
CA ILE A 159 -22.61 -18.38 5.77
C ILE A 159 -23.54 -17.29 6.29
N ASP A 160 -24.19 -17.53 7.44
CA ASP A 160 -25.12 -16.58 8.07
C ASP A 160 -24.43 -15.40 8.76
N ARG A 161 -23.10 -15.45 8.91
CA ARG A 161 -22.29 -14.41 9.54
C ARG A 161 -21.42 -13.66 8.54
N LEU A 162 -21.01 -14.33 7.47
CA LEU A 162 -20.15 -13.75 6.45
C LEU A 162 -20.88 -12.64 5.68
N ASN A 163 -20.10 -11.64 5.31
CA ASN A 163 -20.54 -10.50 4.52
C ASN A 163 -20.13 -10.71 3.06
N TRP A 164 -21.11 -10.80 2.16
CA TRP A 164 -20.87 -11.09 0.75
C TRP A 164 -20.15 -9.99 0.00
N ALA A 165 -20.27 -8.71 0.40
CA ALA A 165 -19.46 -7.64 -0.19
C ALA A 165 -17.97 -7.83 0.15
N GLY A 166 -17.66 -8.16 1.40
CA GLY A 166 -16.30 -8.51 1.83
C GLY A 166 -15.75 -9.76 1.13
N LEU A 167 -16.59 -10.78 0.92
CA LEU A 167 -16.19 -11.97 0.16
C LEU A 167 -15.95 -11.66 -1.33
N SER A 168 -16.83 -10.87 -1.96
CA SER A 168 -16.72 -10.45 -3.36
C SER A 168 -15.40 -9.75 -3.67
N MET A 169 -14.88 -8.95 -2.74
CA MET A 169 -13.61 -8.23 -2.91
C MET A 169 -12.37 -9.03 -2.46
N ASN A 170 -12.55 -10.22 -1.89
CA ASN A 170 -11.47 -10.98 -1.29
C ASN A 170 -10.68 -11.75 -2.36
N PRO A 171 -9.39 -11.46 -2.58
CA PRO A 171 -8.60 -12.10 -3.64
C PRO A 171 -8.16 -13.53 -3.30
N SER A 172 -8.41 -14.01 -2.08
CA SER A 172 -7.90 -15.30 -1.59
C SER A 172 -8.97 -16.37 -1.44
N LEU A 173 -10.19 -16.12 -1.92
CA LEU A 173 -11.19 -17.17 -2.08
C LEU A 173 -10.76 -18.16 -3.17
N PRO A 174 -11.28 -19.41 -3.16
CA PRO A 174 -10.96 -20.43 -4.16
C PRO A 174 -11.69 -20.15 -5.48
N TRP A 175 -11.35 -19.01 -6.11
CA TRP A 175 -11.97 -18.56 -7.35
C TRP A 175 -11.76 -19.59 -8.46
N ASN A 176 -12.88 -20.13 -8.92
CA ASN A 176 -13.01 -20.90 -10.15
C ASN A 176 -14.43 -20.72 -10.69
N PHE A 177 -14.67 -21.24 -11.89
CA PHE A 177 -15.96 -21.15 -12.52
C PHE A 177 -17.08 -21.71 -11.64
N GLU A 178 -16.93 -22.94 -11.11
CA GLU A 178 -17.95 -23.59 -10.31
C GLU A 178 -18.29 -22.79 -9.04
N PHE A 179 -17.29 -22.19 -8.41
CA PHE A 179 -17.43 -21.40 -7.19
C PHE A 179 -18.16 -20.08 -7.46
N ILE A 180 -17.79 -19.37 -8.53
CA ILE A 180 -18.48 -18.14 -8.96
C ILE A 180 -19.94 -18.47 -9.28
N GLN A 181 -20.17 -19.53 -10.06
CA GLN A 181 -21.51 -19.94 -10.48
C GLN A 181 -22.38 -20.42 -9.31
N LYS A 182 -21.81 -21.13 -8.33
CA LYS A 182 -22.52 -21.64 -7.14
C LYS A 182 -23.16 -20.51 -6.32
N TYR A 183 -22.44 -19.40 -6.16
CA TYR A 183 -22.87 -18.26 -5.34
C TYR A 183 -23.23 -17.03 -6.20
N LYS A 184 -23.58 -17.24 -7.47
CA LYS A 184 -23.85 -16.19 -8.46
C LYS A 184 -24.78 -15.07 -7.95
N CYS A 185 -25.82 -15.44 -7.22
CA CYS A 185 -26.82 -14.50 -6.70
C CYS A 185 -26.42 -13.82 -5.38
N ASN A 186 -25.33 -14.26 -4.77
CA ASN A 186 -24.80 -13.67 -3.54
C ASN A 186 -23.69 -12.66 -3.83
N TRP A 187 -22.96 -12.84 -4.93
CA TRP A 187 -21.87 -11.94 -5.29
C TRP A 187 -22.36 -10.53 -5.60
N ILE A 188 -21.66 -9.57 -5.04
CA ILE A 188 -21.63 -8.19 -5.51
C ILE A 188 -20.68 -8.16 -6.70
N TRP A 189 -21.23 -8.01 -7.92
CA TRP A 189 -20.47 -8.08 -9.18
C TRP A 189 -19.70 -6.79 -9.47
N GLY A 190 -20.25 -5.66 -9.04
CA GLY A 190 -19.66 -4.33 -9.08
C GLY A 190 -20.62 -3.30 -8.48
N TYR A 191 -20.29 -2.01 -8.60
CA TYR A 191 -21.10 -0.89 -8.09
C TYR A 191 -22.60 -0.97 -8.43
N SER A 192 -22.95 -1.51 -9.59
CA SER A 192 -24.32 -1.56 -10.09
C SER A 192 -25.17 -2.72 -9.52
N SER A 193 -24.56 -3.66 -8.78
CA SER A 193 -25.24 -4.91 -8.44
C SER A 193 -26.21 -4.83 -7.25
N ASP A 194 -26.19 -3.75 -6.44
CA ASP A 194 -27.18 -3.49 -5.40
C ASP A 194 -27.31 -1.97 -5.13
N TRP A 195 -28.52 -1.49 -4.80
CA TRP A 195 -28.86 -0.08 -4.48
C TRP A 195 -28.17 0.49 -3.23
N VAL A 196 -27.13 -0.17 -2.74
CA VAL A 196 -26.25 0.33 -1.69
C VAL A 196 -24.97 0.77 -2.39
N MET A 197 -24.81 2.09 -2.55
CA MET A 197 -23.53 2.68 -2.94
C MET A 197 -22.49 2.28 -1.89
N THR A 198 -21.75 1.21 -2.13
CA THR A 198 -20.58 0.87 -1.33
C THR A 198 -19.36 1.37 -2.06
N ASP A 199 -18.46 2.10 -1.39
CA ASP A 199 -17.15 2.49 -1.93
C ASP A 199 -16.20 1.27 -2.15
N ASN A 200 -16.74 0.06 -2.20
CA ASN A 200 -16.01 -1.20 -2.22
C ASN A 200 -16.00 -1.79 -3.63
N ILE A 201 -14.84 -2.29 -4.04
CA ILE A 201 -14.65 -3.05 -5.28
C ILE A 201 -15.46 -4.35 -5.22
N GLY A 202 -16.29 -4.63 -6.21
CA GLY A 202 -17.00 -5.88 -6.37
C GLY A 202 -16.17 -6.98 -7.05
N LEU A 203 -16.86 -8.00 -7.54
CA LEU A 203 -16.25 -9.19 -8.14
C LEU A 203 -15.43 -8.85 -9.40
N CYS A 204 -15.89 -7.91 -10.24
CA CYS A 204 -15.22 -7.53 -11.47
C CYS A 204 -13.84 -6.92 -11.23
N GLY A 205 -13.69 -6.10 -10.18
CA GLY A 205 -12.38 -5.55 -9.79
C GLY A 205 -11.54 -6.44 -8.87
N ASN A 206 -12.02 -7.64 -8.51
CA ASN A 206 -11.30 -8.55 -7.62
C ASN A 206 -10.06 -9.14 -8.30
N SER A 207 -8.88 -8.80 -7.79
CA SER A 207 -7.58 -9.23 -8.33
C SER A 207 -7.25 -10.72 -8.17
N GLY A 208 -8.02 -11.46 -7.36
CA GLY A 208 -7.93 -12.91 -7.25
C GLY A 208 -8.61 -13.66 -8.40
N ILE A 209 -9.40 -12.97 -9.23
CA ILE A 209 -10.12 -13.58 -10.36
C ILE A 209 -9.35 -13.29 -11.65
N HIS A 210 -8.96 -14.37 -12.33
CA HIS A 210 -8.40 -14.30 -13.67
C HIS A 210 -9.53 -14.25 -14.69
N TRP A 211 -10.02 -13.05 -15.00
CA TRP A 211 -11.02 -12.88 -16.04
C TRP A 211 -10.41 -13.14 -17.42
N ASN A 212 -10.96 -14.12 -18.11
CA ASN A 212 -10.65 -14.41 -19.51
C ASN A 212 -11.90 -14.21 -20.37
N GLU A 213 -11.76 -14.35 -21.69
CA GLU A 213 -12.86 -14.15 -22.64
C GLU A 213 -14.07 -15.05 -22.33
N GLU A 214 -13.83 -16.32 -21.99
CA GLU A 214 -14.89 -17.29 -21.67
C GLU A 214 -15.70 -16.86 -20.43
N LEU A 215 -15.03 -16.41 -19.37
CA LEU A 215 -15.67 -15.97 -18.14
C LEU A 215 -16.45 -14.67 -18.35
N ILE A 216 -15.89 -13.74 -19.12
CA ILE A 216 -16.54 -12.47 -19.48
C ILE A 216 -17.81 -12.74 -20.31
N GLU A 217 -17.73 -13.57 -21.35
CA GLU A 217 -18.90 -13.89 -22.19
C GLU A 217 -20.02 -14.58 -21.42
N MET A 218 -19.65 -15.44 -20.48
CA MET A 218 -20.62 -16.19 -19.68
C MET A 218 -21.37 -15.30 -18.69
N PHE A 219 -20.70 -14.28 -18.17
CA PHE A 219 -21.24 -13.35 -17.19
C PHE A 219 -21.43 -11.95 -17.75
N ASP A 220 -21.59 -11.80 -19.08
CA ASP A 220 -21.65 -10.52 -19.78
C ASP A 220 -22.68 -9.55 -19.16
N ASP A 221 -23.86 -10.06 -18.79
CA ASP A 221 -24.93 -9.30 -18.13
C ASP A 221 -24.55 -8.74 -16.75
N PHE A 222 -23.47 -9.24 -16.14
CA PHE A 222 -22.99 -8.88 -14.81
C PHE A 222 -21.69 -8.08 -14.82
N ILE A 223 -21.04 -7.92 -15.98
CA ILE A 223 -19.73 -7.26 -16.06
C ILE A 223 -19.90 -5.75 -15.82
N ASP A 224 -19.29 -5.28 -14.73
CA ASP A 224 -19.01 -3.86 -14.54
C ASP A 224 -17.66 -3.54 -15.20
N TRP A 225 -17.71 -2.96 -16.39
CA TRP A 225 -16.51 -2.63 -17.17
C TRP A 225 -15.62 -1.59 -16.51
N GLY A 226 -16.17 -0.71 -15.67
CA GLY A 226 -15.39 0.27 -14.92
C GLY A 226 -14.55 -0.43 -13.85
N GLU A 227 -15.16 -1.31 -13.06
CA GLU A 227 -14.41 -2.11 -12.08
C GLU A 227 -13.48 -3.13 -12.71
N LEU A 228 -13.91 -3.79 -13.79
CA LEU A 228 -13.06 -4.74 -14.51
C LEU A 228 -11.78 -4.03 -14.96
N SER A 229 -11.89 -2.80 -15.49
CA SER A 229 -10.75 -1.96 -15.88
C SER A 229 -9.81 -1.58 -14.72
N LEU A 230 -10.30 -1.62 -13.47
CA LEU A 230 -9.51 -1.41 -12.26
C LEU A 230 -8.90 -2.71 -11.70
N ASN A 231 -9.26 -3.87 -12.27
CA ASN A 231 -8.76 -5.15 -11.81
C ASN A 231 -7.24 -5.22 -11.98
N THR A 232 -6.54 -5.48 -10.87
CA THR A 232 -5.07 -5.57 -10.82
C THR A 232 -4.56 -7.03 -10.80
N GLY A 233 -5.43 -7.99 -11.06
CA GLY A 233 -5.08 -9.39 -11.26
C GLY A 233 -4.26 -9.60 -12.53
N ASP A 234 -3.57 -10.75 -12.59
CA ASP A 234 -2.73 -11.15 -13.72
C ASP A 234 -3.59 -11.69 -14.87
N MET A 235 -4.39 -10.81 -15.51
CA MET A 235 -5.31 -11.17 -16.60
C MET A 235 -5.06 -10.38 -17.90
N TRP A 236 -4.47 -9.19 -17.78
CA TRP A 236 -4.36 -8.25 -18.89
C TRP A 236 -3.34 -8.70 -19.92
N ASN A 237 -3.81 -8.81 -21.16
CA ASN A 237 -2.99 -9.02 -22.34
C ASN A 237 -3.59 -8.24 -23.50
N GLU A 238 -2.81 -7.99 -24.55
CA GLU A 238 -3.27 -7.20 -25.69
C GLU A 238 -4.48 -7.80 -26.41
N CYS A 239 -4.62 -9.13 -26.45
CA CYS A 239 -5.79 -9.76 -27.09
C CYS A 239 -7.09 -9.41 -26.36
N LEU A 240 -7.09 -9.54 -25.03
CA LEU A 240 -8.24 -9.20 -24.20
C LEU A 240 -8.57 -7.71 -24.29
N ILE A 241 -7.54 -6.85 -24.25
CA ILE A 241 -7.70 -5.40 -24.36
C ILE A 241 -8.25 -5.01 -25.73
N ASP A 242 -7.70 -5.57 -26.81
CA ASP A 242 -8.14 -5.28 -28.18
C ASP A 242 -9.59 -5.73 -28.42
N ARG A 243 -9.97 -6.89 -27.87
CA ARG A 243 -11.32 -7.45 -28.00
C ARG A 243 -12.39 -6.56 -27.36
N TYR A 244 -12.10 -6.01 -26.19
CA TYR A 244 -13.04 -5.20 -25.40
C TYR A 244 -12.67 -3.72 -25.35
N LEU A 245 -11.87 -3.24 -26.30
CA LEU A 245 -11.29 -1.90 -26.29
C LEU A 245 -12.33 -0.78 -26.12
N SER A 246 -13.51 -0.95 -26.72
CA SER A 246 -14.61 0.01 -26.65
C SER A 246 -15.37 0.00 -25.32
N ASN A 247 -15.29 -1.08 -24.57
CA ASN A 247 -15.96 -1.24 -23.29
C ASN A 247 -15.06 -0.81 -22.13
N LEU A 248 -13.75 -0.98 -22.30
CA LEU A 248 -12.76 -0.68 -21.27
C LEU A 248 -12.62 0.82 -21.01
N HIS A 249 -12.47 1.16 -19.74
CA HIS A 249 -12.37 2.53 -19.27
C HIS A 249 -10.89 2.89 -19.06
N TRP A 250 -10.40 3.82 -19.88
CA TRP A 250 -8.99 4.25 -19.85
C TRP A 250 -8.71 5.38 -18.88
N GLU A 251 -9.75 6.06 -18.42
CA GLU A 251 -9.70 7.13 -17.44
C GLU A 251 -10.87 6.97 -16.46
N GLU A 252 -10.87 7.80 -15.43
CA GLU A 252 -11.92 7.83 -14.43
C GLU A 252 -13.30 8.15 -15.05
N CYS A 253 -14.22 7.19 -14.99
CA CYS A 253 -15.55 7.29 -15.61
C CYS A 253 -16.68 7.62 -14.63
N TRP A 254 -16.38 7.86 -13.35
CA TRP A 254 -17.39 8.04 -12.31
C TRP A 254 -17.70 9.52 -12.02
N TYR A 255 -18.98 9.82 -11.78
CA TYR A 255 -19.42 11.13 -11.29
C TYR A 255 -20.23 11.00 -9.98
N PRO A 256 -19.82 11.65 -8.87
CA PRO A 256 -18.58 12.43 -8.75
C PRO A 256 -17.34 11.53 -8.87
N PRO A 257 -16.20 12.06 -9.35
CA PRO A 257 -14.94 11.32 -9.42
C PRO A 257 -14.55 10.83 -8.02
N LEU A 258 -14.34 9.51 -7.86
CA LEU A 258 -13.93 8.85 -6.61
C LEU A 258 -12.40 8.66 -6.50
N GLY A 259 -11.63 9.14 -7.48
CA GLY A 259 -10.19 9.01 -7.57
C GLY A 259 -9.69 7.61 -7.91
N MET A 260 -10.55 6.72 -8.41
CA MET A 260 -10.17 5.32 -8.67
C MET A 260 -9.38 5.14 -9.97
N GLY A 261 -9.48 6.08 -10.91
CA GLY A 261 -8.82 6.04 -12.22
C GLY A 261 -9.44 5.04 -13.19
N GLY A 262 -8.69 4.67 -14.23
CA GLY A 262 -9.01 3.60 -15.16
C GLY A 262 -7.75 2.82 -15.57
N LEU A 263 -7.75 2.25 -16.76
CA LEU A 263 -6.62 1.47 -17.28
C LEU A 263 -5.29 2.27 -17.29
N SER A 264 -5.34 3.60 -17.47
CA SER A 264 -4.12 4.42 -17.50
C SER A 264 -3.36 4.43 -16.16
N SER A 265 -4.04 4.30 -15.02
CA SER A 265 -3.43 4.17 -13.69
C SER A 265 -3.15 2.72 -13.30
N ASN A 266 -3.69 1.73 -14.03
CA ASN A 266 -3.64 0.33 -13.66
C ASN A 266 -2.21 -0.25 -13.81
N PRO A 267 -1.55 -0.69 -12.71
CA PRO A 267 -0.19 -1.19 -12.75
C PRO A 267 -0.04 -2.59 -13.38
N SER A 268 -1.15 -3.31 -13.58
CA SER A 268 -1.17 -4.71 -14.04
C SER A 268 -1.32 -4.86 -15.56
N LEU A 269 -1.44 -3.75 -16.30
CA LEU A 269 -1.33 -3.79 -17.76
C LEU A 269 0.08 -4.23 -18.19
N PRO A 270 0.23 -4.82 -19.40
CA PRO A 270 1.52 -5.24 -19.94
C PRO A 270 2.34 -4.03 -20.44
N TRP A 271 2.65 -3.11 -19.53
CA TRP A 271 3.36 -1.87 -19.79
C TRP A 271 4.72 -2.12 -20.45
N SER A 272 4.86 -1.56 -21.65
CA SER A 272 6.10 -1.51 -22.44
C SER A 272 6.05 -0.25 -23.31
N LEU A 273 7.18 0.14 -23.91
CA LEU A 273 7.17 1.28 -24.83
C LEU A 273 6.26 1.01 -26.04
N ASP A 274 6.25 -0.23 -26.56
CA ASP A 274 5.39 -0.64 -27.67
C ASP A 274 3.90 -0.58 -27.28
N PHE A 275 3.57 -1.03 -26.06
CA PHE A 275 2.21 -0.91 -25.51
C PHE A 275 1.77 0.55 -25.41
N VAL A 276 2.63 1.41 -24.86
CA VAL A 276 2.36 2.85 -24.75
C VAL A 276 2.14 3.48 -26.12
N ASP A 277 2.94 3.12 -27.12
CA ASP A 277 2.78 3.64 -28.48
C ASP A 277 1.50 3.14 -29.15
N LYS A 278 1.13 1.87 -28.96
CA LYS A 278 -0.10 1.27 -29.52
C LYS A 278 -1.36 1.92 -28.94
N TYR A 279 -1.45 2.06 -27.62
CA TYR A 279 -2.65 2.55 -26.94
C TYR A 279 -2.62 4.05 -26.63
N ARG A 280 -1.60 4.79 -27.13
CA ARG A 280 -1.43 6.23 -26.93
C ARG A 280 -2.69 7.08 -27.06
N PRO A 281 -3.60 6.86 -28.04
CA PRO A 281 -4.81 7.68 -28.19
C PRO A 281 -5.80 7.57 -27.01
N TYR A 282 -5.71 6.50 -26.23
CA TYR A 282 -6.63 6.23 -25.12
C TYR A 282 -6.04 6.61 -23.76
N LEU A 283 -4.71 6.71 -23.67
CA LEU A 283 -3.99 6.93 -22.42
C LEU A 283 -4.24 8.34 -21.84
N ASN A 284 -4.57 8.38 -20.55
CA ASN A 284 -4.73 9.60 -19.79
C ASN A 284 -3.43 9.94 -19.04
N ILE A 285 -2.84 11.09 -19.38
CA ILE A 285 -1.55 11.53 -18.82
C ILE A 285 -1.59 11.74 -17.30
N LYS A 286 -2.69 12.26 -16.76
CA LYS A 286 -2.83 12.54 -15.33
C LYS A 286 -2.77 11.24 -14.53
N GLU A 287 -3.41 10.19 -15.03
CA GLU A 287 -3.44 8.87 -14.38
C GLU A 287 -2.13 8.10 -14.53
N ILE A 288 -1.44 8.26 -15.67
CA ILE A 288 -0.08 7.75 -15.86
C ILE A 288 0.89 8.30 -14.81
N CYS A 289 0.74 9.57 -14.40
CA CYS A 289 1.60 10.18 -13.38
C CYS A 289 1.53 9.47 -12.02
N SER A 290 0.45 8.76 -11.71
CA SER A 290 0.34 7.91 -10.51
C SER A 290 0.65 6.43 -10.74
N ASN A 291 0.82 6.02 -11.99
CA ASN A 291 1.07 4.62 -12.33
C ASN A 291 2.54 4.23 -12.04
N ILE A 292 2.72 3.24 -11.18
CA ILE A 292 4.04 2.76 -10.75
C ILE A 292 4.70 1.79 -11.74
N SER A 293 3.93 1.22 -12.66
CA SER A 293 4.41 0.25 -13.66
C SER A 293 4.62 0.89 -15.04
N PHE A 294 4.21 2.15 -15.22
CA PHE A 294 4.45 2.88 -16.46
C PHE A 294 5.98 2.93 -16.74
N PRO A 295 6.43 2.69 -17.99
CA PRO A 295 7.84 2.51 -18.31
C PRO A 295 8.57 3.84 -18.45
N TRP A 296 8.60 4.62 -17.37
CA TRP A 296 9.29 5.91 -17.28
C TRP A 296 10.79 5.77 -17.57
N ARG A 297 11.33 6.71 -18.34
CA ARG A 297 12.77 6.84 -18.61
C ARG A 297 13.28 8.14 -18.05
N GLU A 298 14.56 8.18 -17.66
CA GLU A 298 15.18 9.43 -17.19
C GLU A 298 15.05 10.57 -18.23
N GLU A 299 15.06 10.22 -19.52
CA GLU A 299 14.93 11.17 -20.64
C GLU A 299 13.59 11.91 -20.63
N ASP A 300 12.54 11.30 -20.08
CA ASP A 300 11.23 11.93 -19.95
C ASP A 300 11.30 13.15 -19.00
N PHE A 301 12.29 13.17 -18.11
CA PHE A 301 12.54 14.21 -17.09
C PHE A 301 13.67 15.18 -17.45
N ARG A 302 14.21 15.14 -18.68
CA ARG A 302 15.24 16.08 -19.15
C ARG A 302 14.58 17.22 -19.92
N ASN A 303 14.82 18.46 -19.48
CA ASN A 303 14.35 19.66 -20.17
C ASN A 303 14.74 19.61 -21.66
N ASN A 304 13.75 19.84 -22.54
CA ASN A 304 13.83 19.96 -24.00
C ASN A 304 13.71 18.69 -24.87
N ASN A 305 13.44 17.49 -24.36
CA ASN A 305 13.13 16.32 -25.24
C ASN A 305 12.03 15.36 -24.71
N GLY A 306 11.54 15.51 -23.48
CA GLY A 306 10.48 14.66 -22.94
C GLY A 306 9.09 15.01 -23.49
N LYS A 307 8.60 14.26 -24.49
CA LYS A 307 7.25 14.45 -25.08
C LYS A 307 6.10 14.28 -24.08
N ILE A 308 6.35 13.67 -22.92
CA ILE A 308 5.31 13.29 -21.94
C ILE A 308 5.18 14.33 -20.81
N ILE A 309 6.30 14.87 -20.31
CA ILE A 309 6.31 15.75 -19.12
C ILE A 309 6.19 17.24 -19.48
N ASN A 310 6.55 17.64 -20.70
CA ASN A 310 6.47 19.05 -21.13
C ASN A 310 5.03 19.62 -21.12
N ASP A 311 4.00 18.76 -21.15
CA ASP A 311 2.58 19.13 -21.08
C ASP A 311 1.99 18.96 -19.67
N CYS A 312 2.80 18.61 -18.66
CA CYS A 312 2.32 18.34 -17.31
C CYS A 312 2.09 19.64 -16.52
N ASP A 313 0.84 19.84 -16.09
CA ASP A 313 0.49 20.89 -15.13
C ASP A 313 1.25 20.69 -13.81
N LYS A 314 1.48 21.77 -13.05
CA LYS A 314 2.10 21.72 -11.72
C LYS A 314 1.39 20.73 -10.78
N SER A 315 0.09 20.53 -10.94
CA SER A 315 -0.69 19.54 -10.20
C SER A 315 -0.23 18.10 -10.42
N TYR A 316 0.32 17.75 -11.59
CA TYR A 316 0.77 16.39 -11.90
C TYR A 316 2.09 16.05 -11.22
N TRP A 317 2.94 17.06 -11.00
CA TRP A 317 4.18 16.89 -10.23
C TRP A 317 3.93 16.45 -8.79
N LYS A 318 2.75 16.76 -8.22
CA LYS A 318 2.35 16.20 -6.91
C LYS A 318 2.20 14.67 -6.97
N LEU A 319 1.57 14.15 -8.02
CA LEU A 319 1.42 12.70 -8.25
C LEU A 319 2.78 12.05 -8.50
N LEU A 320 3.61 12.66 -9.36
CA LEU A 320 4.97 12.19 -9.65
C LEU A 320 5.86 12.17 -8.40
N SER A 321 5.69 13.14 -7.49
CA SER A 321 6.44 13.19 -6.22
C SER A 321 6.18 11.97 -5.33
N MET A 322 5.03 11.32 -5.46
CA MET A 322 4.68 10.12 -4.69
C MET A 322 4.85 8.83 -5.50
N ASN A 323 5.26 8.92 -6.77
CA ASN A 323 5.31 7.79 -7.67
C ASN A 323 6.61 6.99 -7.48
N GLU A 324 6.44 5.75 -7.01
CA GLU A 324 7.53 4.81 -6.80
C GLU A 324 8.17 4.40 -8.12
N GLY A 325 7.41 4.31 -9.21
CA GLY A 325 7.84 3.82 -10.53
C GLY A 325 8.79 4.75 -11.27
N LEU A 326 9.04 5.97 -10.78
CA LEU A 326 9.95 6.88 -11.45
C LEU A 326 11.39 6.34 -11.45
N PRO A 327 12.19 6.69 -12.48
CA PRO A 327 13.60 6.35 -12.57
C PRO A 327 14.40 7.27 -11.65
N TRP A 328 14.18 7.15 -10.34
CA TRP A 328 14.80 7.99 -9.32
C TRP A 328 16.33 7.94 -9.43
N SER A 329 16.93 9.09 -9.72
CA SER A 329 18.37 9.27 -9.79
C SER A 329 18.77 10.68 -9.34
N ILE A 330 20.07 10.90 -9.09
CA ILE A 330 20.58 12.22 -8.73
C ILE A 330 20.21 13.25 -9.80
N ASN A 331 20.18 12.86 -11.07
CA ASN A 331 19.83 13.77 -12.16
C ASN A 331 18.33 14.09 -12.16
N VAL A 332 17.47 13.06 -12.07
CA VAL A 332 16.01 13.28 -12.01
C VAL A 332 15.65 14.18 -10.85
N LEU A 333 16.19 13.92 -9.65
CA LEU A 333 15.96 14.76 -8.47
C LEU A 333 16.51 16.17 -8.63
N TYR A 334 17.77 16.31 -9.05
CA TYR A 334 18.42 17.62 -9.09
C TYR A 334 17.84 18.52 -10.18
N ASP A 335 17.64 17.98 -11.38
CA ASP A 335 17.21 18.76 -12.55
C ASP A 335 15.74 19.19 -12.40
N ASN A 336 14.94 18.46 -11.60
CA ASN A 336 13.51 18.73 -11.35
C ASN A 336 13.20 19.14 -9.90
N LYS A 337 14.20 19.50 -9.10
CA LYS A 337 14.05 19.78 -7.65
C LYS A 337 13.01 20.85 -7.30
N CYS A 338 12.79 21.83 -8.18
CA CYS A 338 11.81 22.91 -7.99
C CYS A 338 10.37 22.48 -8.30
N TRP A 339 10.19 21.34 -8.97
CA TRP A 339 8.89 20.82 -9.38
C TRP A 339 8.40 19.72 -8.45
N PHE A 340 9.30 18.88 -7.93
CA PHE A 340 8.95 17.90 -6.91
C PHE A 340 8.46 18.57 -5.62
N ASP A 341 7.40 18.00 -5.07
CA ASP A 341 6.89 18.33 -3.75
C ASP A 341 7.58 17.42 -2.72
N TRP A 342 8.70 17.90 -2.19
CA TRP A 342 9.49 17.23 -1.15
C TRP A 342 8.67 16.92 0.11
N SER A 343 7.58 17.67 0.35
CA SER A 343 6.70 17.40 1.47
C SER A 343 5.78 16.21 1.21
N LEU A 344 5.37 15.95 -0.03
CA LEU A 344 4.56 14.77 -0.37
C LEU A 344 5.41 13.52 -0.55
N MET A 345 6.64 13.66 -1.04
CA MET A 345 7.61 12.56 -1.10
C MET A 345 7.74 11.83 0.25
N LYS A 346 7.64 12.56 1.37
CA LYS A 346 7.69 12.02 2.75
C LYS A 346 6.54 11.13 3.16
N GLU A 347 5.42 11.25 2.46
CA GLU A 347 4.23 10.48 2.76
C GLU A 347 4.34 9.08 2.16
N ASN A 348 5.22 8.88 1.16
CA ASN A 348 5.51 7.58 0.56
C ASN A 348 6.86 7.00 1.02
N ALA A 349 6.78 6.01 1.91
CA ALA A 349 7.93 5.27 2.45
C ALA A 349 8.84 4.64 1.38
N LYS A 350 8.28 4.11 0.28
CA LYS A 350 9.07 3.45 -0.77
C LYS A 350 9.76 4.46 -1.68
N VAL A 351 9.15 5.63 -1.93
CA VAL A 351 9.84 6.75 -2.59
C VAL A 351 11.02 7.20 -1.75
N TYR A 352 10.85 7.33 -0.44
CA TYR A 352 11.96 7.63 0.48
C TYR A 352 13.09 6.60 0.40
N ASP A 353 12.78 5.31 0.42
CA ASP A 353 13.77 4.23 0.29
C ASP A 353 14.52 4.31 -1.05
N LYS A 354 13.80 4.58 -2.15
CA LYS A 354 14.42 4.84 -3.46
C LYS A 354 15.31 6.08 -3.44
N CYS A 355 14.87 7.19 -2.85
CA CYS A 355 15.68 8.38 -2.66
C CYS A 355 16.92 8.11 -1.77
N LEU A 356 16.82 7.26 -0.74
CA LEU A 356 17.95 6.84 0.07
C LEU A 356 18.97 6.07 -0.76
N SER A 357 18.52 5.19 -1.66
CA SER A 357 19.42 4.48 -2.57
C SER A 357 20.23 5.43 -3.47
N VAL A 358 19.65 6.59 -3.81
CA VAL A 358 20.30 7.66 -4.59
C VAL A 358 21.40 8.39 -3.80
N LEU A 359 21.34 8.39 -2.47
CA LEU A 359 22.25 9.17 -1.60
C LEU A 359 23.66 8.60 -1.47
N GLU A 360 23.91 7.36 -1.93
CA GLU A 360 25.15 6.59 -1.69
C GLU A 360 25.53 6.50 -0.19
N LYS A 361 25.41 5.30 0.40
CA LYS A 361 25.54 5.06 1.85
C LYS A 361 26.80 5.67 2.52
N GLU A 362 27.91 5.79 1.82
CA GLU A 362 29.18 6.33 2.34
C GLU A 362 29.20 7.87 2.42
N LYS A 363 28.45 8.57 1.58
CA LYS A 363 28.38 10.05 1.61
C LYS A 363 27.54 10.56 2.78
N ILE A 364 26.69 9.71 3.35
CA ILE A 364 25.69 10.06 4.35
C ILE A 364 26.28 10.35 5.73
N LYS A 365 27.28 9.57 6.17
CA LYS A 365 27.94 9.81 7.46
C LYS A 365 28.64 11.17 7.47
N PHE A 366 29.27 11.52 6.34
CA PHE A 366 29.84 12.84 6.11
C PHE A 366 28.79 13.96 6.17
N LEU A 367 27.57 13.73 5.68
CA LEU A 367 26.49 14.72 5.75
C LEU A 367 25.95 14.93 7.19
N LEU A 368 25.97 13.88 8.03
CA LEU A 368 25.68 13.99 9.46
C LEU A 368 26.81 14.68 10.23
N GLU A 369 28.07 14.48 9.83
CA GLU A 369 29.24 15.18 10.42
C GLU A 369 29.29 16.67 10.05
N LEU A 370 28.68 17.05 8.92
CA LEU A 370 28.49 18.45 8.53
C LEU A 370 27.30 19.13 9.23
N ALA A 371 26.45 18.35 9.90
CA ALA A 371 25.16 18.81 10.42
C ALA A 371 25.27 19.37 11.83
#